data_AF-A0A7X7LWP2-F1
#
_entry.id   AF-A0A7X7LWP2-F1
#
_cell.length_a   1.000
_cell.length_b   1.000
_cell.length_c   1.000
_cell.angle_alpha   90.00
_cell.angle_beta   90.00
_cell.angle_gamma   90.00
#
_symmetry.space_group_name_H-M   'P 1'
#
loop_
_entity.id
_entity.type
_entity.pdbx_description
1 polymer ?
#
loop_
_entity_poly.entity_id
_entity_poly.type
_entity_poly.pdbx_seq_one_letter_code
_entity_poly.pdbx_strand_id
1 'polypeptide(L)'
;RRLAPHLVIPGNQASTTVLLPHLDPYSLGALMALYEHKVFVQGWIWGINSFDQYGVELGKEMARRLADAEGERDATSASLMAIADALRGG
;
A
#
# COMPACT_ATOMS: atom_id res chain seq x y z
N ARG A 1 12.21 43.01 -8.28
CA ARG A 1 10.83 42.59 -7.91
C ARG A 1 10.40 41.23 -8.51
N ARG A 2 11.32 40.28 -8.82
CA ARG A 2 10.98 38.96 -9.41
C ARG A 2 11.10 37.76 -8.44
N LEU A 3 11.66 37.95 -7.25
CA LEU A 3 11.91 36.86 -6.29
C LEU A 3 10.72 36.55 -5.36
N ALA A 4 9.81 37.51 -5.17
CA ALA A 4 8.73 37.41 -4.18
C ALA A 4 7.79 36.20 -4.37
N PRO A 5 7.38 35.80 -5.60
CA PRO A 5 6.52 34.63 -5.77
C PRO A 5 7.18 33.30 -5.39
N HIS A 6 8.51 33.19 -5.48
CA HIS A 6 9.25 31.95 -5.21
C HIS A 6 9.49 31.71 -3.70
N LEU A 7 9.19 32.69 -2.85
CA LEU A 7 9.35 32.61 -1.40
C LEU A 7 8.00 32.48 -0.67
N VAL A 8 6.89 32.39 -1.42
CA VAL A 8 5.56 32.22 -0.85
C VAL A 8 5.41 30.78 -0.38
N ILE A 9 5.26 30.60 0.93
CA ILE A 9 4.84 29.35 1.53
C ILE A 9 3.38 29.54 1.96
N PRO A 10 2.40 28.89 1.31
CA PRO A 10 0.98 29.15 1.53
C PRO A 10 0.46 28.73 2.91
N GLY A 11 1.24 27.99 3.70
CA GLY A 11 0.83 27.51 5.02
C GLY A 11 -0.37 26.55 4.94
N ASN A 12 -1.16 26.49 6.02
CA ASN A 12 -2.37 25.67 6.15
C ASN A 12 -2.17 24.17 5.89
N GLN A 13 -0.99 23.65 6.25
CA GLN A 13 -0.68 22.23 6.18
C GLN A 13 -0.85 21.62 7.57
N ALA A 14 -1.88 20.80 7.73
CA ALA A 14 -2.13 20.12 9.00
C ALA A 14 -1.00 19.12 9.28
N SER A 15 -0.53 19.09 10.53
CA SER A 15 0.45 18.13 11.00
C SER A 15 0.07 17.61 12.38
N THR A 16 0.61 16.45 12.74
CA THR A 16 0.45 15.85 14.08
C THR A 16 1.83 15.39 14.51
N THR A 17 2.27 15.85 15.68
CA THR A 17 3.54 15.43 16.28
C THR A 17 3.25 14.55 17.49
N VAL A 18 3.73 13.30 17.45
CA VAL A 18 3.68 12.39 18.60
C VAL A 18 5.08 12.34 19.19
N LEU A 19 5.22 12.88 20.41
CA LEU A 19 6.50 12.96 21.11
C LEU A 19 6.62 11.83 22.13
N LEU A 20 7.69 11.04 22.04
CA LEU A 20 8.03 10.00 23.00
C LEU A 20 9.27 10.43 23.79
N PRO A 21 9.34 10.21 25.12
CA PRO A 21 10.53 10.53 25.91
C PRO A 21 11.78 9.76 25.46
N HIS A 22 11.61 8.46 25.20
CA HIS A 22 12.64 7.55 24.68
C HIS A 22 11.98 6.48 23.80
N LEU A 23 12.77 5.89 22.88
CA LEU A 23 12.35 4.73 22.09
C LEU A 23 12.85 3.45 22.76
N ASP A 24 11.94 2.73 23.40
CA ASP A 24 12.19 1.46 24.08
C ASP A 24 11.09 0.45 23.67
N PRO A 25 11.20 -0.85 24.04
CA PRO A 25 10.21 -1.85 23.62
C PRO A 25 8.78 -1.52 24.04
N TYR A 26 8.60 -0.87 25.21
CA TYR A 26 7.28 -0.48 25.69
C TYR A 26 6.73 0.68 24.86
N SER A 27 7.53 1.74 24.66
CA SER A 27 7.09 2.94 23.95
C SER A 27 6.88 2.69 22.45
N LEU A 28 7.68 1.82 21.84
CA LEU A 28 7.46 1.32 20.48
C LEU A 28 6.16 0.51 20.37
N GLY A 29 5.92 -0.42 21.30
CA GLY A 29 4.69 -1.22 21.32
C GLY A 29 3.45 -0.34 21.47
N ALA A 30 3.50 0.66 22.36
CA ALA A 30 2.41 1.64 22.53
C ALA A 30 2.16 2.45 21.24
N LEU A 31 3.22 2.85 20.54
CA LEU A 31 3.10 3.57 19.28
C LEU A 31 2.45 2.70 18.19
N MET A 32 2.85 1.42 18.08
CA MET A 32 2.22 0.48 17.14
C MET A 32 0.74 0.29 17.46
N ALA A 33 0.41 0.00 18.72
CA ALA A 33 -0.96 -0.20 19.17
C ALA A 33 -1.86 1.03 18.90
N LEU A 34 -1.30 2.25 19.02
CA LEU A 34 -2.00 3.48 18.67
C LEU A 34 -2.41 3.50 17.18
N TYR A 35 -1.51 3.11 16.28
CA TYR A 35 -1.81 3.08 14.84
C TYR A 35 -2.73 1.91 14.45
N GLU A 36 -2.62 0.76 15.12
CA GLU A 36 -3.57 -0.36 14.94
C GLU A 36 -4.99 0.06 15.31
N HIS A 37 -5.17 0.72 16.47
CA HIS A 37 -6.48 1.23 16.89
C HIS A 37 -6.98 2.36 15.98
N LYS A 38 -6.08 3.22 15.47
CA LYS A 38 -6.45 4.24 14.48
C LYS A 38 -7.08 3.60 13.24
N VAL A 39 -6.44 2.59 12.66
CA VAL A 39 -6.94 1.90 11.46
C VAL A 39 -8.24 1.17 11.76
N PHE A 40 -8.33 0.49 12.91
CA PHE A 40 -9.56 -0.16 13.36
C PHE A 40 -10.74 0.82 13.47
N VAL A 41 -10.56 1.95 14.16
CA VAL A 41 -11.62 2.96 14.33
C VAL A 41 -12.02 3.56 12.98
N GLN A 42 -11.06 3.80 12.07
CA GLN A 42 -11.37 4.26 10.72
C GLN A 42 -12.23 3.25 9.95
N GLY A 43 -11.91 1.95 10.01
CA GLY A 43 -12.72 0.90 9.40
C GLY A 43 -14.13 0.84 9.98
N TRP A 44 -14.25 0.95 11.31
CA TRP A 44 -15.54 1.01 12.00
C TRP A 44 -16.39 2.19 11.53
N ILE A 45 -15.80 3.39 11.44
CA ILE A 45 -16.49 4.59 10.96
C ILE A 45 -16.99 4.41 9.52
N TRP A 46 -16.19 3.78 8.67
CA TRP A 46 -16.54 3.54 7.27
C TRP A 46 -17.40 2.31 7.03
N GLY A 47 -17.69 1.51 8.06
CA GLY A 47 -18.46 0.27 7.92
C GLY A 47 -17.75 -0.78 7.05
N ILE A 48 -16.42 -0.73 6.98
CA ILE A 48 -15.60 -1.71 6.25
C ILE A 48 -14.87 -2.62 7.23
N ASN A 49 -14.58 -3.84 6.78
CA ASN A 49 -13.81 -4.78 7.57
C ASN A 49 -12.31 -4.51 7.44
N SER A 50 -11.68 -3.99 8.50
CA SER A 50 -10.22 -3.74 8.53
C SER A 50 -9.35 -5.00 8.57
N PHE A 51 -9.96 -6.17 8.72
CA PHE A 51 -9.24 -7.43 8.97
C PHE A 51 -9.30 -8.42 7.82
N ASP A 52 -10.00 -8.10 6.72
CA ASP A 52 -9.98 -8.94 5.51
C ASP A 52 -8.96 -8.46 4.47
N GLN A 53 -8.70 -9.34 3.51
CA GLN A 53 -7.76 -9.09 2.43
C GLN A 53 -8.16 -9.81 1.14
N TYR A 54 -9.45 -9.84 0.79
CA TYR A 54 -9.91 -10.59 -0.39
C TYR A 54 -9.26 -10.17 -1.71
N GLY A 55 -8.82 -8.92 -1.81
CA GLY A 55 -8.19 -8.37 -3.01
C GLY A 55 -6.90 -9.06 -3.46
N VAL A 56 -6.24 -9.87 -2.63
CA VAL A 56 -5.00 -10.56 -3.04
C VAL A 56 -5.23 -11.93 -3.69
N GLU A 57 -6.40 -12.53 -3.52
CA GLU A 57 -6.61 -13.93 -3.90
C GLU A 57 -6.66 -14.11 -5.42
N LEU A 58 -7.34 -13.23 -6.16
CA LEU A 58 -7.38 -13.28 -7.62
C LEU A 58 -5.99 -13.15 -8.24
N GLY A 59 -5.16 -12.24 -7.73
CA GLY A 59 -3.79 -12.06 -8.20
C GLY A 59 -2.93 -13.30 -7.97
N LYS A 60 -3.07 -13.96 -6.81
CA LYS A 60 -2.38 -15.23 -6.52
C LYS A 60 -2.83 -16.34 -7.45
N GLU A 61 -4.14 -16.44 -7.72
CA GLU A 61 -4.69 -17.47 -8.60
C GLU A 61 -4.21 -17.29 -10.05
N MET A 62 -4.28 -16.07 -10.56
CA MET A 62 -3.80 -15.75 -11.92
C MET A 62 -2.30 -16.03 -12.05
N ALA A 63 -1.49 -15.65 -11.06
CA ALA A 63 -0.06 -15.91 -11.08
C ALA A 63 0.27 -17.41 -11.07
N ARG A 64 -0.50 -18.24 -10.34
CA ARG A 64 -0.35 -19.70 -10.34
C ARG A 64 -0.70 -20.30 -11.70
N ARG A 65 -1.86 -19.96 -12.27
CA ARG A 65 -2.27 -20.42 -13.60
C ARG A 65 -1.25 -20.08 -14.68
N LEU A 66 -0.69 -18.87 -14.60
CA LEU A 66 0.38 -18.42 -15.49
C LEU A 66 1.65 -19.28 -15.33
N ALA A 67 2.05 -19.58 -14.08
CA ALA A 67 3.21 -20.41 -13.80
C ALA A 67 3.03 -21.86 -14.30
N ASP A 68 1.82 -22.40 -14.19
CA ASP A 68 1.48 -23.77 -14.59
C ASP A 68 1.07 -23.88 -16.08
N ALA A 69 1.04 -22.75 -16.81
CA ALA A 69 0.61 -22.64 -18.20
C ALA A 69 -0.81 -23.18 -18.48
N GLU A 70 -1.70 -23.13 -17.49
CA GLU A 70 -3.08 -23.61 -17.55
C GLU A 70 -4.06 -22.50 -17.96
N GLY A 71 -5.04 -22.82 -18.83
CA GLY A 71 -6.17 -21.93 -19.17
C GLY A 71 -6.25 -21.47 -20.65
N GLU A 72 -7.43 -20.99 -21.04
CA GLU A 72 -7.67 -20.40 -22.36
C GLU A 72 -7.00 -19.04 -22.46
N ARG A 73 -6.21 -18.83 -23.51
CA ARG A 73 -5.33 -17.67 -23.64
C ARG A 73 -6.08 -16.53 -24.32
N ASP A 74 -6.38 -15.49 -23.56
CA ASP A 74 -6.85 -14.22 -24.10
C ASP A 74 -5.67 -13.30 -24.46
N ALA A 75 -5.97 -12.17 -25.12
CA ALA A 75 -4.96 -11.22 -25.58
C ALA A 75 -4.12 -10.62 -24.44
N THR A 76 -4.70 -10.49 -23.24
CA THR A 76 -4.04 -9.93 -22.05
C THR A 76 -3.09 -10.93 -21.40
N SER A 77 -3.46 -12.21 -21.35
CA SER A 77 -2.62 -13.30 -20.86
C SER A 77 -1.42 -13.54 -21.78
N ALA A 78 -1.63 -13.40 -23.11
CA ALA A 78 -0.55 -13.51 -24.09
C ALA A 78 0.49 -12.39 -23.98
N SER A 79 0.06 -11.14 -23.74
CA SER A 79 1.00 -10.02 -23.58
C SER A 79 1.80 -10.11 -22.28
N LEU A 80 1.19 -10.57 -21.19
CA LEU A 80 1.86 -10.81 -19.91
C LEU A 80 2.92 -11.91 -20.00
N MET A 81 2.62 -13.02 -20.69
CA MET A 81 3.58 -14.10 -20.97
C MET A 81 4.78 -13.59 -21.78
N ALA A 82 4.53 -12.82 -22.85
CA ALA A 82 5.60 -12.29 -23.69
C ALA A 82 6.57 -11.39 -22.90
N ILE A 83 6.05 -10.60 -21.95
CA ILE A 83 6.87 -9.81 -21.04
C ILE A 83 7.62 -10.72 -20.06
N ALA A 84 6.97 -11.74 -19.50
CA ALA A 84 7.61 -12.69 -18.58
C ALA A 84 8.75 -13.47 -19.24
N ASP A 85 8.58 -13.91 -20.48
CA ASP A 85 9.59 -14.60 -21.27
C ASP A 85 10.77 -13.67 -21.60
N ALA A 86 10.50 -12.42 -21.98
CA ALA A 86 11.53 -11.42 -22.21
C ALA A 86 12.38 -11.13 -20.96
N LEU A 87 11.78 -11.18 -19.77
CA LEU A 87 12.48 -10.99 -18.49
C LEU A 87 13.29 -12.22 -18.04
N ARG A 88 12.91 -13.44 -18.47
CA ARG A 88 13.64 -14.68 -18.15
C ARG A 88 14.83 -14.94 -19.08
N GLY A 89 14.84 -14.34 -20.27
CA GLY A 89 15.88 -14.50 -21.28
C GLY A 89 17.02 -13.46 -21.22
N GLY A 90 17.01 -12.56 -20.23
CA GLY A 90 18.05 -11.53 -19.99
C GLY A 90 18.96 -11.85 -18.82
#